data_AF-Q8H1K6-F1
#
_entry.id   AF-Q8H1K6-F1
#
_cell.length_a   1.000
_cell.length_b   1.000
_cell.length_c   1.000
_cell.angle_alpha   90.00
_cell.angle_beta   90.00
_cell.angle_gamma   90.00
#
_symmetry.space_group_name_H-M   'P 1'
#
loop_
_entity.id
_entity.type
_entity.pdbx_description
1 polymer ?
#
loop_
_entity_poly.entity_id
_entity_poly.type
_entity_poly.pdbx_seq_one_letter_code
_entity_poly.pdbx_strand_id
1 'polypeptide(L)'
;MVRGARKAVAVGVAVAVACSVQQHLNFVPGPRHAAPVAAAAASMMMAPAAFADEIGDAAKKLGDASYSFAKEVDWSNGIFLQAPGKFQPLKALKAIDKMIEMGAAADPKLLKEAAEAHHKAIGSISGPNGVTSR
;
A
#
# COMPACT_ATOMS: atom_id res chain seq x y z
N MET A 1 40.97 -31.02 31.51
CA MET A 1 41.69 -30.20 30.52
C MET A 1 41.00 -30.33 29.17
N VAL A 2 40.62 -29.18 28.58
CA VAL A 2 40.42 -28.86 27.13
C VAL A 2 39.53 -29.83 26.32
N ARG A 3 38.21 -29.61 26.11
CA ARG A 3 37.51 -28.61 25.27
C ARG A 3 38.12 -28.38 23.87
N GLY A 4 37.53 -29.01 22.85
CA GLY A 4 37.88 -28.77 21.44
C GLY A 4 36.76 -29.15 20.45
N ALA A 5 35.52 -28.72 20.70
CA ALA A 5 34.42 -28.86 19.75
C ALA A 5 33.93 -27.47 19.31
N ARG A 6 34.51 -26.93 18.23
CA ARG A 6 33.94 -25.79 17.49
C ARG A 6 34.35 -25.94 16.03
N LYS A 7 33.39 -26.35 15.19
CA LYS A 7 33.20 -25.98 13.77
C LYS A 7 32.24 -26.99 13.12
N ALA A 8 30.96 -26.96 13.50
CA ALA A 8 29.88 -27.59 12.74
C ALA A 8 28.50 -27.08 13.17
N VAL A 9 28.33 -25.76 13.37
CA VAL A 9 27.00 -25.16 13.63
C VAL A 9 26.94 -23.82 12.90
N ALA A 10 26.96 -23.87 11.57
CA ALA A 10 26.72 -22.68 10.74
C ALA A 10 25.96 -22.98 9.44
N VAL A 11 25.56 -24.25 9.19
CA VAL A 11 24.83 -24.63 7.97
C VAL A 11 23.35 -24.94 8.26
N GLY A 12 23.00 -25.32 9.50
CA GLY A 12 21.61 -25.65 9.85
C GLY A 12 20.65 -24.45 9.94
N VAL A 13 21.16 -23.25 10.27
CA VAL A 13 20.31 -22.06 10.42
C VAL A 13 19.96 -21.42 9.08
N ALA A 14 20.84 -21.51 8.08
CA ALA A 14 20.59 -20.96 6.75
C ALA A 14 19.49 -21.75 6.00
N VAL A 15 19.43 -23.08 6.18
CA VAL A 15 18.41 -23.92 5.53
C VAL A 15 17.05 -23.77 6.22
N ALA A 16 17.00 -23.64 7.55
CA ALA A 16 15.75 -23.42 8.27
C ALA A 16 15.11 -22.06 7.95
N VAL A 17 15.91 -21.02 7.71
CA VAL A 17 15.42 -19.70 7.26
C VAL A 17 14.98 -19.73 5.80
N ALA A 18 15.65 -20.48 4.93
CA ALA A 18 15.23 -20.64 3.53
C ALA A 18 13.91 -21.42 3.41
N CYS A 19 13.72 -22.48 4.21
CA CYS A 19 12.49 -23.27 4.20
C CYS A 19 11.30 -22.53 4.82
N SER A 20 11.48 -21.75 5.89
CA SER A 20 10.40 -20.94 6.46
C SER A 20 10.00 -19.79 5.54
N VAL A 21 10.96 -19.17 4.84
CA VAL A 21 10.68 -18.15 3.81
C VAL A 21 9.91 -18.76 2.62
N GLN A 22 10.21 -19.99 2.21
CA GLN A 22 9.45 -20.67 1.14
C GLN A 22 8.03 -21.07 1.58
N GLN A 23 7.81 -21.36 2.87
CA GLN A 23 6.47 -21.59 3.41
C GLN A 23 5.62 -20.31 3.49
N HIS A 24 6.23 -19.13 3.44
CA HIS A 24 5.53 -17.84 3.28
C HIS A 24 5.24 -17.46 1.82
N LEU A 25 5.77 -18.19 0.83
CA LEU A 25 5.55 -17.91 -0.60
C LEU A 25 4.51 -18.82 -1.26
N ASN A 26 4.04 -19.87 -0.57
CA ASN A 26 2.87 -20.62 -0.99
C ASN A 26 1.60 -19.95 -0.44
N PHE A 27 1.16 -18.96 -1.20
CA PHE A 27 -0.15 -18.31 -1.12
C PHE A 27 -1.25 -19.37 -1.34
N VAL A 28 -1.70 -20.03 -0.27
CA VAL A 28 -3.08 -20.03 0.24
C VAL A 28 -3.10 -20.79 1.58
N PRO A 29 -3.32 -20.06 2.69
CA PRO A 29 -4.36 -20.45 3.63
C PRO A 29 -5.39 -19.31 3.73
N GLY A 30 -6.66 -19.62 3.50
CA GLY A 30 -7.75 -18.64 3.70
C GLY A 30 -7.93 -18.24 5.17
N PRO A 31 -9.07 -17.61 5.47
CA PRO A 31 -9.26 -16.17 5.37
C PRO A 31 -8.49 -15.44 6.47
N ARG A 32 -7.44 -14.70 6.09
CA ARG A 32 -6.92 -13.57 6.87
C ARG A 32 -6.59 -12.45 5.90
N HIS A 33 -7.23 -11.33 6.12
CA HIS A 33 -7.18 -10.12 5.30
C HIS A 33 -5.73 -9.62 5.17
N ALA A 34 -5.09 -9.89 4.03
CA ALA A 34 -3.84 -9.27 3.66
C ALA A 34 -3.91 -8.97 2.15
N ALA A 35 -4.31 -7.73 1.85
CA ALA A 35 -4.32 -7.20 0.50
C ALA A 35 -2.91 -7.26 -0.12
N PRO A 36 -2.78 -7.47 -1.44
CA PRO A 36 -1.48 -7.51 -2.10
C PRO A 36 -0.76 -6.16 -1.92
N VAL A 37 0.55 -6.18 -1.75
CA VAL A 37 1.38 -4.98 -1.48
C VAL A 37 1.33 -3.95 -2.62
N ALA A 38 0.87 -4.35 -3.82
CA ALA A 38 0.54 -3.42 -4.90
C ALA A 38 -0.81 -2.69 -4.68
N ALA A 39 -1.77 -3.34 -4.02
CA ALA A 39 -2.96 -2.69 -3.48
C ALA A 39 -2.65 -1.90 -2.20
N ALA A 40 -1.54 -2.18 -1.50
CA ALA A 40 -1.14 -1.38 -0.33
C ALA A 40 -0.83 0.08 -0.71
N ALA A 41 -0.24 0.34 -1.89
CA ALA A 41 -0.05 1.71 -2.36
C ALA A 41 -1.39 2.41 -2.69
N ALA A 42 -2.39 1.66 -3.19
CA ALA A 42 -3.72 2.18 -3.48
C ALA A 42 -4.60 2.32 -2.23
N SER A 43 -4.44 1.46 -1.23
CA SER A 43 -5.18 1.50 0.04
C SER A 43 -4.63 2.53 1.01
N MET A 44 -3.36 2.90 0.89
CA MET A 44 -2.75 3.99 1.67
C MET A 44 -3.26 5.38 1.24
N MET A 45 -3.94 5.47 0.09
CA MET A 45 -4.66 6.67 -0.35
C MET A 45 -6.12 6.67 0.10
N MET A 46 -6.62 5.59 0.71
CA MET A 46 -8.04 5.41 1.02
C MET A 46 -8.37 5.51 2.51
N ALA A 47 -7.39 5.66 3.40
CA ALA A 47 -7.67 5.82 4.82
C ALA A 47 -8.22 7.24 5.09
N PRO A 48 -9.50 7.40 5.47
CA PRO A 48 -9.97 8.70 5.93
C PRO A 48 -9.19 9.08 7.19
N ALA A 49 -8.66 10.30 7.23
CA ALA A 49 -8.01 10.88 8.41
C ALA A 49 -9.01 11.17 9.56
N ALA A 50 -10.10 10.41 9.66
CA ALA A 50 -11.27 10.69 10.49
C ALA A 50 -11.48 9.69 11.64
N PHE A 51 -10.56 8.74 11.88
CA PHE A 51 -10.68 7.79 12.98
C PHE A 51 -9.51 7.88 13.95
N ALA A 52 -9.83 8.09 15.23
CA ALA A 52 -8.90 7.91 16.34
C ALA A 52 -8.70 6.42 16.64
N ASP A 53 -8.31 5.67 15.61
CA ASP A 53 -7.97 4.25 15.68
C ASP A 53 -6.50 4.05 15.29
N GLU A 54 -6.03 2.81 15.38
CA GLU A 54 -4.64 2.49 15.06
C GLU A 54 -4.26 2.86 13.60
N ILE A 55 -5.24 2.92 12.69
CA ILE A 55 -5.04 3.33 11.29
C ILE A 55 -4.82 4.84 11.21
N GLY A 56 -5.61 5.66 11.91
CA GLY A 56 -5.41 7.10 11.97
C GLY A 56 -4.05 7.49 12.56
N ASP A 57 -3.63 6.82 13.64
CA ASP A 57 -2.32 7.04 14.25
C ASP A 57 -1.16 6.64 13.31
N ALA A 58 -1.32 5.52 12.59
CA ALA A 58 -0.37 5.10 11.57
C ALA A 58 -0.34 6.06 10.37
N ALA A 59 -1.50 6.57 9.93
CA ALA A 59 -1.60 7.51 8.82
C ALA A 59 -0.90 8.84 9.14
N LYS A 60 -0.95 9.30 10.38
CA LYS A 60 -0.19 10.48 10.81
C LYS A 60 1.33 10.28 10.64
N LYS A 61 1.85 9.13 11.10
CA LYS A 61 3.28 8.76 10.95
C LYS A 61 3.66 8.60 9.49
N LEU A 62 2.79 8.01 8.67
CA LEU A 62 2.98 7.92 7.23
C LEU A 62 3.09 9.32 6.61
N GLY A 63 2.18 10.23 6.96
CA GLY A 63 2.22 11.61 6.49
C GLY A 63 3.51 12.32 6.89
N ASP A 64 4.04 12.08 8.09
CA ASP A 64 5.32 12.68 8.53
C ASP A 64 6.48 12.20 7.66
N ALA A 65 6.45 10.92 7.29
CA ALA A 65 7.48 10.32 6.45
C ALA A 65 7.34 10.65 4.95
N SER A 66 6.11 10.88 4.45
CA SER A 66 5.84 10.95 3.01
C SER A 66 5.47 12.34 2.49
N TYR A 67 5.09 13.29 3.34
CA TYR A 67 4.57 14.58 2.86
C TYR A 67 5.62 15.42 2.12
N SER A 68 6.91 15.28 2.45
CA SER A 68 7.98 15.89 1.65
C SER A 68 7.94 15.41 0.21
N PHE A 69 7.83 14.09 -0.01
CA PHE A 69 7.67 13.51 -1.34
C PHE A 69 6.36 13.96 -2.02
N ALA A 70 5.24 14.01 -1.28
CA ALA A 70 3.96 14.44 -1.85
C ALA A 70 4.00 15.88 -2.39
N LYS A 71 4.80 16.77 -1.78
CA LYS A 71 5.01 18.13 -2.28
C LYS A 71 5.87 18.19 -3.55
N GLU A 72 6.75 17.22 -3.77
CA GLU A 72 7.67 17.19 -4.91
C GLU A 72 6.98 16.71 -6.21
N VAL A 73 5.91 15.94 -6.09
CA VAL A 73 5.13 15.49 -7.26
C VAL A 73 4.36 16.66 -7.85
N ASP A 74 4.53 16.92 -9.15
CA ASP A 74 3.68 17.82 -9.92
C ASP A 74 2.34 17.11 -10.24
N TRP A 75 1.34 17.29 -9.39
CA TRP A 75 0.03 16.67 -9.52
C TRP A 75 -0.80 17.19 -10.70
N SER A 76 -0.40 18.31 -11.30
CA SER A 76 -1.07 18.88 -12.48
C SER A 76 -0.55 18.30 -13.80
N ASN A 77 0.43 17.40 -13.75
CA ASN A 77 1.02 16.81 -14.93
C ASN A 77 0.01 15.88 -15.64
N GLY A 78 -0.27 16.16 -16.92
CA GLY A 78 -1.18 15.36 -17.75
C GLY A 78 -0.73 13.91 -18.00
N ILE A 79 0.50 13.53 -17.61
CA ILE A 79 1.01 12.16 -17.74
C ILE A 79 0.13 11.13 -16.99
N PHE A 80 -0.54 11.53 -15.90
CA PHE A 80 -1.39 10.63 -15.11
C PHE A 80 -2.68 10.20 -15.82
N LEU A 81 -3.03 10.86 -16.93
CA LEU A 81 -4.14 10.43 -17.80
C LEU A 81 -3.72 9.32 -18.78
N GLN A 82 -2.42 9.12 -18.98
CA GLN A 82 -1.89 8.14 -19.93
C GLN A 82 -1.83 6.74 -19.31
N ALA A 83 -1.85 5.73 -20.16
CA ALA A 83 -1.52 4.37 -19.71
C ALA A 83 -0.07 4.35 -19.18
N PRO A 84 0.21 3.61 -18.09
CA PRO A 84 1.58 3.46 -17.58
C PRO A 84 2.39 2.55 -18.50
N GLY A 85 2.89 3.11 -19.61
CA GLY A 85 3.54 2.39 -20.70
C GLY A 85 2.59 2.09 -21.86
N LYS A 86 2.85 1.01 -22.61
CA LYS A 86 2.03 0.66 -23.78
C LYS A 86 0.62 0.25 -23.34
N PHE A 87 -0.38 0.98 -23.83
CA PHE A 87 -1.79 0.68 -23.56
C PHE A 87 -2.19 -0.71 -24.06
N GLN A 88 -2.79 -1.50 -23.16
CA GLN A 88 -3.22 -2.88 -23.39
C GLN A 88 -4.66 -3.05 -22.88
N PRO A 89 -5.68 -2.77 -23.71
CA PRO A 89 -7.07 -2.64 -23.25
C PRO A 89 -7.61 -3.85 -22.49
N LEU A 90 -7.39 -5.07 -23.01
CA LEU A 90 -7.90 -6.29 -22.38
C LEU A 90 -7.20 -6.62 -21.05
N LYS A 91 -5.93 -6.24 -20.89
CA LYS A 91 -5.22 -6.40 -19.61
C LYS A 91 -5.66 -5.33 -18.61
N ALA A 92 -5.84 -4.09 -19.08
CA ALA A 92 -6.36 -3.00 -18.26
C ALA A 92 -7.77 -3.30 -17.75
N LEU A 93 -8.66 -3.81 -18.61
CA LEU A 93 -10.01 -4.20 -18.22
C LEU A 93 -10.02 -5.25 -17.10
N LYS A 94 -9.16 -6.26 -17.18
CA LYS A 94 -9.02 -7.27 -16.11
C LYS A 94 -8.49 -6.67 -14.80
N ALA A 95 -7.63 -5.66 -14.86
CA ALA A 95 -7.18 -4.96 -13.66
C ALA A 95 -8.29 -4.10 -13.03
N ILE A 96 -9.07 -3.40 -13.87
CA ILE A 96 -10.24 -2.62 -13.42
C ILE A 96 -11.33 -3.52 -12.83
N ASP A 97 -11.58 -4.69 -13.41
CA ASP A 97 -12.51 -5.69 -12.87
C ASP A 97 -12.17 -6.05 -11.41
N LYS A 98 -10.88 -6.20 -11.07
CA LYS A 98 -10.45 -6.42 -9.68
C LYS A 98 -10.67 -5.22 -8.76
N MET A 99 -10.58 -4.01 -9.28
CA MET A 99 -10.93 -2.81 -8.49
C MET A 99 -12.44 -2.71 -8.25
N ILE A 100 -13.26 -3.12 -9.23
CA ILE A 100 -14.73 -3.18 -9.10
C ILE A 100 -15.13 -4.22 -8.05
N GLU A 101 -14.60 -5.45 -8.14
CA GLU A 101 -14.84 -6.49 -7.13
C GLU A 101 -14.44 -6.02 -5.72
N MET A 102 -13.29 -5.34 -5.58
CA MET A 102 -12.84 -4.78 -4.31
C MET A 102 -13.78 -3.69 -3.79
N GLY A 103 -14.19 -2.75 -4.64
CA GLY A 103 -15.10 -1.67 -4.25
C GLY A 103 -16.49 -2.17 -3.87
N ALA A 104 -17.00 -3.18 -4.57
CA ALA A 104 -18.30 -3.80 -4.27
C ALA A 104 -18.30 -4.57 -2.94
N ALA A 105 -17.15 -5.10 -2.53
CA ALA A 105 -17.00 -5.84 -1.27
C ALA A 105 -16.60 -4.97 -0.06
N ALA A 106 -16.22 -3.71 -0.28
CA ALA A 106 -15.79 -2.80 0.78
C ALA A 106 -16.97 -2.27 1.62
N ASP A 107 -16.68 -1.81 2.84
CA ASP A 107 -17.70 -1.17 3.69
C ASP A 107 -18.17 0.14 3.05
N PRO A 108 -19.48 0.29 2.71
CA PRO A 108 -19.99 1.46 2.02
C PRO A 108 -19.90 2.74 2.86
N LYS A 109 -19.90 2.64 4.19
CA LYS A 109 -19.71 3.80 5.08
C LYS A 109 -18.27 4.32 4.98
N LEU A 110 -17.29 3.41 4.99
CA LEU A 110 -15.88 3.79 4.83
C LEU A 110 -15.60 4.36 3.43
N LEU A 111 -16.22 3.82 2.38
CA LEU A 111 -16.12 4.38 1.03
C LEU A 111 -16.67 5.82 0.98
N LYS A 112 -17.79 6.08 1.63
CA LYS A 112 -18.37 7.42 1.71
C LYS A 112 -17.43 8.39 2.45
N GLU A 113 -16.92 8.00 3.61
CA GLU A 113 -16.02 8.85 4.40
C GLU A 113 -14.71 9.15 3.66
N ALA A 114 -14.16 8.17 2.93
CA ALA A 114 -13.00 8.40 2.09
C ALA A 114 -13.30 9.36 0.94
N ALA A 115 -14.48 9.28 0.31
CA ALA A 115 -14.89 10.24 -0.72
C ALA A 115 -15.01 11.67 -0.16
N GLU A 116 -15.60 11.83 1.04
CA GLU A 116 -15.68 13.11 1.73
C GLU A 116 -14.29 13.67 2.09
N ALA A 117 -13.36 12.80 2.51
CA ALA A 117 -11.98 13.18 2.80
C ALA A 117 -11.25 13.70 1.54
N HIS A 118 -11.39 13.03 0.39
CA HIS A 118 -10.80 13.49 -0.88
C HIS A 118 -11.42 14.81 -1.34
N HIS A 119 -12.74 14.97 -1.21
CA HIS A 119 -13.41 16.23 -1.53
C HIS A 119 -12.85 17.38 -0.68
N LYS A 120 -12.66 17.15 0.63
CA LYS A 120 -12.06 18.13 1.53
C LYS A 120 -10.60 18.46 1.16
N ALA A 121 -9.80 17.46 0.80
CA ALA A 121 -8.41 17.62 0.38
C ALA A 121 -8.30 18.47 -0.90
N ILE A 122 -9.18 18.27 -1.87
CA ILE A 122 -9.26 19.12 -3.08
C ILE A 122 -9.47 20.59 -2.68
N GLY A 123 -10.28 20.85 -1.65
CA GLY A 123 -10.55 22.19 -1.13
C GLY A 123 -9.34 22.90 -0.51
N SER A 124 -8.25 22.20 -0.20
CA SER A 124 -7.01 22.79 0.37
C SER A 124 -5.79 22.68 -0.54
N ILE A 125 -5.98 22.32 -1.82
CA ILE A 125 -4.89 22.31 -2.81
C ILE A 125 -4.26 23.71 -2.92
N SER A 126 -2.93 23.75 -2.87
CA SER A 126 -2.16 24.99 -2.98
C SER A 126 -0.76 24.77 -3.56
N GLY A 127 -0.06 25.87 -3.85
CA GLY A 127 1.29 25.85 -4.40
C GLY A 127 1.34 25.43 -5.88
N PRO A 128 2.53 25.49 -6.50
CA PRO A 128 2.68 25.25 -7.94
C PRO A 128 2.46 23.79 -8.33
N ASN A 129 2.68 22.86 -7.41
CA ASN A 129 2.62 21.42 -7.68
C ASN A 129 1.22 20.82 -7.43
N GLY A 130 0.23 21.62 -7.00
CA GLY A 130 -1.14 21.15 -6.78
C GLY A 130 -1.29 20.18 -5.61
N VAL A 131 -0.48 20.34 -4.56
CA VAL A 131 -0.52 19.47 -3.37
C VAL A 131 -1.56 19.98 -2.35
N THR A 132 -2.32 19.05 -1.75
CA THR A 132 -3.24 19.33 -0.62
C THR A 132 -2.47 19.66 0.66
N SER A 133 -3.15 20.26 1.64
CA SER A 133 -2.60 20.47 2.98
C SER A 133 -2.18 19.15 3.67
N ARG A 134 -1.24 19.28 4.63
CA ARG A 134 -0.82 18.19 5.53
C ARG A 134 -1.93 17.77 6.50
#